data_AF-A0A3M1GF02-F1
#
_entry.id   AF-A0A3M1GF02-F1
#
_cell.length_a   1.000
_cell.length_b   1.000
_cell.length_c   1.000
_cell.angle_alpha   90.00
_cell.angle_beta   90.00
_cell.angle_gamma   90.00
#
_symmetry.space_group_name_H-M   'P 1'
#
loop_
_entity.id
_entity.type
_entity.pdbx_description
1 polymer ?
#
loop_
_entity_poly.entity_id
_entity_poly.type
_entity_poly.pdbx_seq_one_letter_code
_entity_poly.pdbx_strand_id
1 'polypeptide(L)' 'MDYTILIGGEAGQGLQTIGEILSQVFHETGFYVFSHQDYMSRIRGGHNFYQIRFSENPVHCSRRNIDILIALNK' A
#
# COMPACT_ATOMS: atom_id res chain seq x y z
N MET A 1 10.01 -8.76 -11.95
CA MET A 1 8.75 -8.83 -11.19
C MET A 1 8.17 -7.42 -11.07
N ASP A 2 6.84 -7.26 -11.11
CA ASP A 2 6.12 -5.98 -10.89
C ASP A 2 4.75 -6.30 -10.27
N TYR A 3 4.60 -5.99 -8.98
CA TYR A 3 3.41 -6.35 -8.20
C TYR A 3 2.86 -5.15 -7.44
N THR A 4 1.55 -5.14 -7.26
CA THR A 4 0.81 -4.13 -6.51
C THR A 4 0.01 -4.77 -5.38
N ILE A 5 0.32 -4.37 -4.15
CA ILE A 5 -0.39 -4.73 -2.92
C ILE A 5 -1.33 -3.58 -2.54
N LEU A 6 -2.56 -3.89 -2.15
CA LEU A 6 -3.49 -2.94 -1.55
C LEU A 6 -3.87 -3.42 -0.15
N ILE A 7 -3.65 -2.57 0.85
CA ILE A 7 -4.03 -2.81 2.23
C ILE A 7 -5.27 -1.96 2.52
N GLY A 8 -6.40 -2.59 2.76
CA GLY A 8 -7.67 -1.94 3.08
C GLY A 8 -8.00 -2.06 4.57
N GLY A 9 -8.60 -1.02 5.13
CA GLY A 9 -8.97 -1.03 6.55
C GLY A 9 -9.61 0.29 7.00
N GLU A 10 -10.02 0.31 8.26
CA GLU A 10 -10.57 1.48 8.93
C GLU A 10 -9.45 2.37 9.51
N ALA A 11 -9.78 3.65 9.71
CA ALA A 11 -8.88 4.58 10.40
C ALA A 11 -8.51 4.04 11.80
N GLY A 12 -7.21 4.08 12.11
CA GLY A 12 -6.69 3.60 13.39
C GLY A 12 -6.26 2.12 13.41
N GLN A 13 -6.47 1.35 12.34
CA GLN A 13 -6.00 -0.05 12.26
C GLN A 13 -4.51 -0.19 11.88
N GLY A 14 -3.77 0.91 11.77
CA GLY A 14 -2.33 0.88 11.48
C GLY A 14 -1.96 0.64 10.01
N LEU A 15 -2.84 0.97 9.05
CA LEU A 15 -2.56 0.82 7.61
C LEU A 15 -1.24 1.47 7.19
N GLN A 16 -0.99 2.69 7.68
CA GLN A 16 0.23 3.43 7.38
C GLN A 16 1.47 2.70 7.90
N THR A 17 1.46 2.26 9.16
CA THR A 17 2.57 1.53 9.78
C THR A 17 2.89 0.24 9.03
N ILE A 18 1.87 -0.56 8.69
CA ILE A 18 2.05 -1.78 7.91
C ILE A 18 2.58 -1.46 6.51
N GLY A 19 2.03 -0.40 5.89
CA GLY A 19 2.42 0.04 4.56
C GLY A 19 3.87 0.50 4.47
N GLU A 20 4.33 1.26 5.45
CA GLU A 20 5.71 1.75 5.58
C GLU A 20 6.68 0.59 5.83
N ILE A 21 6.38 -0.31 6.77
CA ILE A 21 7.22 -1.48 7.06
C ILE A 21 7.39 -2.36 5.82
N LEU A 22 6.29 -2.68 5.12
CA LEU A 22 6.37 -3.48 3.89
C LEU A 22 7.16 -2.76 2.79
N SER A 23 6.94 -1.46 2.61
CA SER A 23 7.69 -0.65 1.64
C SER A 23 9.19 -0.66 1.94
N GLN A 24 9.57 -0.54 3.22
CA GLN A 24 10.96 -0.58 3.65
C GLN A 24 11.58 -1.96 3.41
N VAL A 25 10.90 -3.04 3.76
CA VAL A 25 11.39 -4.41 3.51
C VAL A 25 11.63 -4.63 2.00
N PHE A 26 10.69 -4.23 1.13
CA PHE A 26 10.90 -4.35 -0.32
C PHE A 26 12.09 -3.54 -0.80
N HIS A 27 12.25 -2.31 -0.31
CA HIS A 27 13.39 -1.46 -0.65
C HIS A 27 14.73 -2.10 -0.21
N GLU A 28 14.81 -2.59 1.03
CA GLU A 28 16.01 -3.25 1.56
C GLU A 28 16.37 -4.54 0.82
N THR A 29 15.38 -5.24 0.26
CA THR A 29 15.59 -6.42 -0.58
C THR A 29 15.96 -6.11 -2.04
N GLY A 30 16.10 -4.83 -2.41
CA GLY A 30 16.59 -4.40 -3.72
C GLY A 30 15.51 -4.07 -4.75
N PHE A 31 14.24 -3.94 -4.34
CA PHE A 31 13.17 -3.51 -5.25
C PHE A 31 13.02 -1.98 -5.28
N TYR A 32 12.57 -1.48 -6.42
CA TYR A 32 12.04 -0.13 -6.54
C TYR A 32 10.62 -0.13 -6.01
N VAL A 33 10.32 0.80 -5.10
CA VAL A 33 9.03 0.87 -4.41
C VAL A 33 8.36 2.21 -4.68
N PHE A 34 7.07 2.16 -5.00
CA PHE A 34 6.19 3.31 -5.05
C PHE A 34 4.99 3.02 -4.16
N SER A 35 4.77 3.84 -3.14
CA SER A 35 3.62 3.73 -2.26
C SER A 35 2.73 4.96 -2.35
N HIS A 36 1.43 4.75 -2.20
CA HIS A 36 0.42 5.80 -2.20
C HIS A 36 -0.66 5.44 -1.20
N GLN A 37 -1.04 6.42 -0.38
CA GLN A 37 -2.09 6.27 0.60
C GLN A 37 -3.29 7.10 0.15
N ASP A 38 -4.45 6.45 0.09
CA ASP A 38 -5.73 7.14 -0.06
C ASP A 38 -6.40 7.18 1.31
N TYR A 39 -6.43 8.38 1.87
CA TYR A 39 -7.02 8.66 3.16
C TYR A 39 -8.17 9.64 2.98
N MET A 40 -9.38 9.20 3.31
CA MET A 40 -10.53 10.08 3.25
C MET A 40 -10.47 11.10 4.40
N SER A 41 -10.69 12.37 4.09
CA SER A 41 -10.80 13.46 5.09
C SER A 41 -12.11 13.33 5.88
N ARG A 42 -12.23 12.28 6.69
CA ARG A 42 -13.35 12.00 7.60
C ARG A 42 -12.80 11.46 8.90
N ILE A 43 -13.27 12.04 10.01
CA ILE A 43 -12.83 11.69 11.38
C ILE A 43 -13.25 10.25 11.74
N ARG A 44 -14.40 9.78 11.22
CA ARG A 44 -14.91 8.41 11.34
C ARG A 44 -15.66 8.00 10.08
N GLY A 45 -15.44 6.78 9.61
CA GLY A 45 -16.10 6.20 8.43
C GLY A 45 -15.46 6.59 7.10
N GLY A 46 -15.30 5.62 6.22
CA GLY A 46 -14.59 5.73 4.93
C GLY A 46 -13.69 4.52 4.71
N HIS A 47 -13.54 4.08 3.46
CA HIS A 47 -12.62 3.00 3.13
C HIS A 47 -11.25 3.62 2.85
N ASN A 48 -10.36 3.56 3.85
CA ASN A 48 -8.97 3.95 3.66
C ASN A 48 -8.22 2.78 3.04
N PHE A 49 -7.22 3.09 2.22
CA PHE A 49 -6.33 2.06 1.73
C PHE A 49 -4.91 2.59 1.52
N TYR A 50 -3.96 1.67 1.62
CA TYR A 50 -2.55 1.90 1.38
C TYR A 50 -2.10 0.98 0.25
N GLN A 51 -1.64 1.57 -0.84
CA GLN A 51 -1.20 0.82 -2.02
C GLN A 51 0.32 0.87 -2.14
N ILE A 52 0.93 -0.29 -2.37
CA ILE A 52 2.37 -0.47 -2.56
C ILE A 52 2.59 -1.16 -3.89
N ARG A 53 3.30 -0.51 -4.81
CA ARG A 53 3.83 -1.14 -6.01
C ARG A 53 5.32 -1.35 -5.85
N PHE A 54 5.81 -2.56 -6.13
CA PHE A 54 7.22 -2.87 -6.10
C PHE A 54 7.63 -3.65 -7.34
N SER A 55 8.85 -3.39 -7.83
CA SER A 55 9.37 -3.96 -9.07
C SER A 55 10.89 -4.04 -9.06
N GLU A 56 11.43 -4.97 -9.84
CA GLU A 56 12.88 -5.07 -10.10
C GLU A 56 13.39 -3.91 -10.96
N ASN A 57 12.49 -3.23 -11.68
CA ASN A 57 12.77 -2.06 -12.50
C ASN A 57 12.24 -0.78 -11.84
N PRO A 58 12.79 0.40 -12.16
CA PRO A 58 12.28 1.67 -11.66
C PRO A 58 10.78 1.85 -11.87
N VAL A 59 10.08 2.24 -10.79
CA VAL A 59 8.64 2.58 -10.80
C VAL A 59 8.46 4.01 -10.34
N HIS A 60 7.58 4.75 -11.03
CA HIS A 60 7.36 6.18 -10.79
C HIS A 60 5.88 6.53 -10.53
N CYS A 61 4.99 5.54 -10.58
CA CYS A 61 3.56 5.74 -10.40
C CYS A 61 2.87 4.50 -9.85
N SER A 62 1.73 4.72 -9.22
CA SER A 62 0.79 3.67 -8.84
C SER A 62 0.19 3.00 -10.08
N ARG A 63 -0.31 1.78 -9.90
CA ARG A 63 -0.99 0.99 -10.93
C ARG A 63 -2.41 0.71 -10.46
N ARG A 64 -3.36 0.70 -11.40
CA ARG A 64 -4.77 0.42 -11.07
C ARG A 64 -5.04 -1.06 -10.76
N ASN A 65 -4.33 -1.97 -11.43
CA ASN A 65 -4.46 -3.40 -11.14
C ASN A 65 -3.85 -3.71 -9.78
N ILE A 66 -4.57 -4.52 -9.00
CA ILE A 66 -4.14 -5.03 -7.70
C ILE A 66 -3.82 -6.50 -7.86
N ASP A 67 -2.61 -6.91 -7.49
CA ASP A 67 -2.19 -8.31 -7.54
C ASP A 67 -2.45 -9.00 -6.19
N ILE A 68 -2.39 -8.25 -5.08
CA ILE A 68 -2.61 -8.76 -3.72
C ILE A 68 -3.49 -7.78 -2.93
N LEU A 69 -4.58 -8.28 -2.33
CA LEU A 69 -5.44 -7.52 -1.42
C LEU A 69 -5.28 -8.01 0.02
N ILE A 70 -4.97 -7.10 0.93
CA ILE A 70 -4.92 -7.34 2.37
C ILE A 70 -6.08 -6.56 3.01
N ALA A 71 -7.14 -7.26 3.40
CA ALA A 71 -8.30 -6.66 4.06
C ALA A 71 -8.18 -6.80 5.58
N LEU A 72 -7.99 -5.68 6.29
CA LEU A 72 -7.96 -5.60 7.75
C LEU A 72 -9.35 -5.44 8.38
N ASN A 73 -10.35 -5.17 7.55
CA ASN A 73 -11.75 -5.04 7.90
C ASN A 73 -12.64 -5.82 6.90
N LYS A 74 -13.96 -5.73 7.10
CA LYS A 74 -14.97 -6.54 6.43
C LYS A 74 -15.58 -5.86 5.20
#